data_AF-A0A965UQF1-F1
#
_entry.id   AF-A0A965UQF1-F1
#
_cell.length_a   1.000
_cell.length_b   1.000
_cell.length_c   1.000
_cell.angle_alpha   90.00
_cell.angle_beta   90.00
_cell.angle_gamma   90.00
#
_symmetry.space_group_name_H-M   'P 1'
#
loop_
_entity.id
_entity.type
_entity.pdbx_description
1 polymer ?
#
loop_
_entity_poly.entity_id
_entity_poly.type
_entity_poly.pdbx_seq_one_letter_code
_entity_poly.pdbx_strand_id
1 'polypeptide(L)'
;MFRYAEETGAMPPEGIHEEYSIEPKGGLDFINRQFSLQKAVARMQMFQGNPFINQGELVKSVIEQDDPSLVRRLFQDPQAGMGDQAEDQAMEIATMLATGFPVQIKPTDDHKIHIQVLFQFNQAAQQRQQPVDPASVQVLMAHLQQHLQALEQVDPNTSRAIQKQLRDAAEQQAKQQQQIMQAQPQPQVI
;
A
#
# COMPACT_ATOMS: atom_id res chain seq x y z
N MET A 1 -2.09 -21.98 -42.89
CA MET A 1 -2.47 -21.22 -44.10
C MET A 1 -3.03 -19.89 -43.61
N PHE A 2 -2.25 -18.82 -43.66
CA PHE A 2 -2.64 -17.52 -43.13
C PHE A 2 -3.56 -16.81 -44.15
N ARG A 3 -4.77 -16.44 -43.72
CA ARG A 3 -5.68 -15.60 -44.51
C ARG A 3 -5.28 -14.15 -44.30
N TYR A 4 -4.77 -13.49 -45.34
CA TYR A 4 -4.58 -12.04 -45.35
C TYR A 4 -5.96 -11.38 -45.47
N ALA A 5 -6.19 -10.31 -44.70
CA ALA A 5 -7.44 -9.59 -44.65
C ALA A 5 -7.84 -9.06 -46.04
N GLU A 6 -8.97 -9.52 -46.58
CA GLU A 6 -9.55 -9.08 -47.86
C GLU A 6 -10.36 -7.76 -47.76
N GLU A 7 -10.11 -6.93 -46.75
CA GLU A 7 -10.73 -5.61 -46.65
C GLU A 7 -9.67 -4.52 -46.51
N THR A 8 -8.89 -4.31 -47.57
CA THR A 8 -8.37 -2.96 -47.84
C THR A 8 -9.54 -2.14 -48.35
N GLY A 9 -10.19 -1.40 -47.45
CA GLY A 9 -11.19 -0.41 -47.83
C GLY A 9 -10.63 0.49 -48.95
N ALA A 10 -11.39 0.66 -50.02
CA ALA A 10 -10.98 1.51 -51.13
C ALA A 10 -10.69 2.92 -50.60
N MET A 11 -9.48 3.42 -50.84
CA MET A 11 -9.11 4.78 -50.48
C MET A 11 -10.01 5.75 -51.27
N PRO A 12 -10.69 6.70 -50.61
CA PRO A 12 -11.55 7.65 -51.30
C PRO A 12 -10.74 8.42 -52.37
N PRO A 13 -11.31 8.70 -53.55
CA PRO A 13 -10.58 9.33 -54.66
C PRO A 13 -9.97 10.68 -54.27
N GLU A 14 -10.64 11.43 -53.38
CA GLU A 14 -10.11 12.66 -52.79
C GLU A 14 -8.87 12.49 -51.91
N GLY A 15 -8.47 11.28 -51.54
CA GLY A 15 -7.24 11.01 -50.77
C GLY A 15 -6.02 10.72 -51.62
N ILE A 16 -6.18 10.57 -52.95
CA ILE A 16 -5.11 10.30 -53.90
C ILE A 16 -4.68 11.62 -54.54
N HIS A 17 -3.56 12.15 -54.09
CA HIS A 17 -2.99 13.38 -54.64
C HIS A 17 -1.56 13.10 -55.11
N GLU A 18 -1.13 13.77 -56.18
CA GLU A 18 0.23 13.65 -56.73
C GLU A 18 1.29 14.18 -55.74
N GLU A 19 0.89 15.10 -54.85
CA GLU A 19 1.76 15.74 -53.87
C GLU A 19 1.09 15.76 -52.50
N TYR A 20 1.71 15.10 -51.53
CA TYR A 20 1.32 15.16 -50.12
C TYR A 20 2.20 16.18 -49.41
N SER A 21 1.60 17.25 -48.88
CA SER A 21 2.29 18.11 -47.92
C SER A 21 2.25 17.41 -46.56
N ILE A 22 3.34 16.73 -46.21
CA ILE A 22 3.54 16.24 -44.84
C ILE A 22 4.05 17.43 -44.03
N GLU A 23 3.18 18.04 -43.23
CA GLU A 23 3.63 18.95 -42.19
C GLU A 23 4.13 18.13 -40.99
N PRO A 24 5.44 18.08 -40.71
CA PRO A 24 5.90 17.52 -39.46
C PRO A 24 5.42 18.41 -38.32
N LYS A 25 4.39 17.98 -37.58
CA LYS A 25 4.02 18.57 -36.30
C LYS A 25 5.06 18.17 -35.24
N GLY A 26 6.28 18.67 -35.41
CA GLY A 26 7.37 18.53 -34.46
C GLY A 26 7.43 19.74 -33.54
N GLY A 27 6.56 19.80 -32.53
CA GLY A 27 6.82 20.69 -31.40
C GLY A 27 8.16 20.31 -30.75
N LEU A 28 8.92 21.30 -30.28
CA LEU A 28 10.24 21.12 -29.60
C LEU A 28 10.24 20.01 -28.53
N ASP A 29 9.08 19.71 -27.96
CA ASP A 29 8.86 18.70 -26.93
C ASP A 29 9.14 17.25 -27.39
N PHE A 30 9.04 16.94 -28.69
CA PHE A 30 9.36 15.59 -29.20
C PHE A 30 10.83 15.38 -29.54
N ILE A 31 11.60 16.46 -29.67
CA ILE A 31 12.98 16.40 -30.18
C ILE A 31 13.99 16.28 -29.03
N ASN A 32 13.62 16.74 -27.83
CA ASN A 32 14.55 16.82 -26.72
C ASN A 32 14.07 16.04 -25.49
N ARG A 33 14.38 14.74 -25.43
CA ARG A 33 14.13 13.89 -24.25
C ARG A 33 14.69 14.51 -22.96
N GLN A 34 15.83 15.19 -23.03
CA GLN A 34 16.41 15.88 -21.88
C GLN A 34 15.47 16.98 -21.35
N PHE A 35 14.83 17.73 -22.25
CA PHE A 35 13.89 18.79 -21.87
C PHE A 35 12.58 18.22 -21.30
N SER A 36 12.07 17.13 -21.88
CA SER A 36 10.88 16.43 -21.36
C SER A 36 11.13 15.82 -19.98
N LEU A 37 12.31 15.22 -19.76
CA LEU A 37 12.75 14.76 -18.44
C LEU A 37 12.86 15.92 -17.45
N GLN A 38 13.48 17.05 -17.84
CA GLN A 38 13.56 18.25 -17.00
C GLN A 38 12.18 18.76 -16.58
N LYS A 39 11.21 18.81 -17.51
CA LYS A 39 9.82 19.17 -17.20
C LYS A 39 9.17 18.19 -16.23
N ALA A 40 9.38 16.88 -16.40
CA ALA A 40 8.84 15.87 -15.51
C ALA A 40 9.44 15.98 -14.09
N VAL A 41 10.76 16.15 -13.97
CA VAL A 41 11.45 16.35 -12.69
C VAL A 41 10.98 17.64 -12.01
N ALA A 42 10.86 18.74 -12.75
CA ALA A 42 10.36 20.01 -12.21
C ALA A 42 8.91 19.87 -11.69
N ARG A 43 8.05 19.17 -12.43
CA ARG A 43 6.68 18.85 -12.01
C ARG A 43 6.67 18.02 -10.73
N MET A 44 7.52 16.99 -10.65
CA MET A 44 7.66 16.16 -9.46
C MET A 44 8.04 17.01 -8.24
N GLN A 45 9.06 17.86 -8.36
CA GLN A 45 9.50 18.73 -7.27
C GLN A 45 8.42 19.72 -6.84
N MET A 46 7.67 20.30 -7.79
CA MET A 46 6.62 21.29 -7.49
C MET A 46 5.40 20.68 -6.77
N PHE A 47 5.04 19.44 -7.10
CA PHE A 47 3.82 18.80 -6.60
C PHE A 47 4.07 17.67 -5.59
N GLN A 48 5.32 17.47 -5.18
CA GLN A 48 5.69 16.49 -4.18
C GLN A 48 4.93 16.74 -2.88
N GLY A 49 4.25 15.72 -2.36
CA GLY A 49 3.50 15.79 -1.12
C GLY A 49 2.18 16.57 -1.20
N ASN A 50 1.78 17.06 -2.38
CA ASN A 50 0.48 17.69 -2.56
C ASN A 50 -0.64 16.62 -2.45
N PRO A 51 -1.57 16.74 -1.49
CA PRO A 51 -2.60 15.73 -1.26
C PRO A 51 -3.63 15.64 -2.39
N PHE A 52 -3.70 16.63 -3.28
CA PHE A 52 -4.61 16.66 -4.42
C PHE A 52 -4.00 16.08 -5.70
N ILE A 53 -2.76 15.61 -5.64
CA ILE A 53 -2.03 15.06 -6.79
C ILE A 53 -1.72 13.60 -6.54
N ASN A 54 -2.03 12.74 -7.52
CA ASN A 54 -1.64 11.34 -7.49
C ASN A 54 -0.11 11.23 -7.54
N GLN A 55 0.50 10.94 -6.40
CA GLN A 55 1.95 10.88 -6.25
C GLN A 55 2.56 9.68 -7.01
N GLY A 56 1.81 8.58 -7.15
CA GLY A 56 2.23 7.42 -7.93
C GLY A 56 2.42 7.79 -9.40
N GLU A 57 1.38 8.34 -10.03
CA GLU A 57 1.47 8.78 -11.44
C GLU A 57 2.49 9.92 -11.64
N LEU A 58 2.67 10.79 -10.65
CA LEU A 58 3.71 11.83 -10.68
C LEU A 58 5.12 11.23 -10.76
N VAL A 59 5.44 10.26 -9.89
CA VAL A 59 6.75 9.57 -9.89
C VAL A 59 6.93 8.73 -11.15
N LYS A 60 5.90 7.97 -11.54
CA LYS A 60 5.89 7.17 -12.77
C LYS A 60 6.19 8.02 -14.00
N SER A 61 5.64 9.24 -14.09
CA SER A 61 5.90 10.14 -15.22
C SER A 61 7.37 10.49 -15.38
N VAL A 62 8.14 10.59 -14.30
CA VAL A 62 9.59 10.84 -14.37
C VAL A 62 10.33 9.61 -14.88
N ILE A 63 10.00 8.44 -14.35
CA ILE A 63 10.59 7.15 -14.75
C ILE A 63 10.31 6.87 -16.23
N GLU A 64 9.09 7.14 -16.69
CA GLU A 64 8.70 6.99 -18.10
C GLU A 64 9.50 7.88 -19.05
N GLN A 65 9.85 9.11 -18.64
CA GLN A 65 10.65 10.02 -19.47
C GLN A 65 12.13 9.63 -19.53
N ASP A 66 12.65 8.96 -18.49
CA ASP A 66 14.02 8.44 -18.45
C ASP A 66 14.13 7.13 -19.27
N ASP A 67 13.44 6.09 -18.83
CA ASP A 67 13.34 4.79 -19.52
C ASP A 67 12.01 4.09 -19.21
N PRO A 68 11.10 3.94 -20.21
CA PRO A 68 9.83 3.23 -20.04
C PRO A 68 9.95 1.78 -19.54
N SER A 69 11.08 1.12 -19.80
CA SER A 69 11.30 -0.26 -19.34
C SER A 69 11.44 -0.36 -17.81
N LEU A 70 11.89 0.73 -17.17
CA LEU A 70 12.07 0.80 -15.73
C LEU A 70 10.75 0.92 -14.98
N VAL A 71 9.67 1.41 -15.60
CA VAL A 71 8.36 1.50 -14.96
C VAL A 71 7.93 0.13 -14.45
N ARG A 72 8.05 -0.92 -15.28
CA ARG A 72 7.69 -2.29 -14.89
C ARG A 72 8.58 -2.88 -13.80
N ARG A 73 9.76 -2.31 -13.56
CA ARG A 73 10.76 -2.83 -12.62
C ARG A 73 10.82 -2.04 -11.31
N LEU A 74 10.53 -0.74 -11.36
CA LEU A 74 10.75 0.20 -10.27
C LEU A 74 9.46 0.84 -9.77
N PHE A 75 8.44 0.98 -10.62
CA PHE A 75 7.18 1.58 -10.21
C PHE A 75 6.21 0.51 -9.74
N GLN A 76 5.87 0.57 -8.45
CA GLN A 76 4.78 -0.18 -7.87
C GLN A 76 3.72 0.84 -7.44
N ASP A 77 2.49 0.68 -7.95
CA ASP A 77 1.40 1.57 -7.56
C ASP A 77 1.04 1.29 -6.09
N PRO A 78 1.23 2.28 -5.18
CA PRO A 78 0.94 2.10 -3.76
C PRO A 78 -0.54 1.84 -3.47
N GLN A 79 -1.46 2.15 -4.39
CA GLN A 79 -2.88 1.86 -4.25
C GLN A 79 -3.30 0.53 -4.88
N ALA A 80 -2.60 0.05 -5.91
CA ALA A 80 -2.96 -1.19 -6.61
C ALA A 80 -2.79 -2.46 -5.75
N GLY A 81 -1.99 -2.39 -4.68
CA GLY A 81 -1.76 -3.51 -3.76
C GLY A 81 -2.55 -3.43 -2.44
N MET A 82 -3.37 -2.40 -2.18
CA MET A 82 -3.99 -2.25 -0.85
C MET A 82 -4.99 -3.36 -0.50
N GLY A 83 -5.73 -3.88 -1.49
CA GLY A 83 -6.59 -5.05 -1.31
C GLY A 83 -5.77 -6.32 -1.03
N ASP A 84 -4.76 -6.55 -1.86
CA ASP A 84 -3.86 -7.71 -1.75
C ASP A 84 -3.10 -7.72 -0.41
N GLN A 85 -2.59 -6.58 0.05
CA GLN A 85 -1.87 -6.46 1.32
C GLN A 85 -2.77 -6.69 2.54
N ALA A 86 -4.04 -6.27 2.47
CA ALA A 86 -4.99 -6.54 3.53
C ALA A 86 -5.40 -8.02 3.58
N GLU A 87 -5.58 -8.65 2.42
CA GLU A 87 -5.87 -10.08 2.29
C GLU A 87 -4.68 -10.94 2.73
N ASP A 88 -3.47 -10.61 2.29
CA ASP A 88 -2.22 -11.24 2.71
C ASP A 88 -2.11 -11.23 4.24
N GLN A 89 -2.28 -10.06 4.87
CA GLN A 89 -2.22 -9.97 6.33
C GLN A 89 -3.31 -10.80 7.02
N ALA A 90 -4.52 -10.84 6.46
CA ALA A 90 -5.59 -11.67 7.01
C ALA A 90 -5.24 -13.17 6.94
N MET A 91 -4.58 -13.61 5.86
CA MET A 91 -4.09 -14.98 5.71
C MET A 91 -2.93 -15.29 6.67
N GLU A 92 -2.03 -14.34 6.90
CA GLU A 92 -0.96 -14.46 7.89
C GLU A 92 -1.51 -14.59 9.32
N ILE A 93 -2.50 -13.78 9.68
CA ILE A 93 -3.24 -13.89 10.96
C ILE A 93 -3.87 -15.28 11.08
N ALA A 94 -4.60 -15.74 10.06
CA ALA A 94 -5.23 -17.07 10.09
C ALA A 94 -4.19 -18.18 10.29
N THR A 95 -3.03 -18.07 9.65
CA THR A 95 -1.92 -19.01 9.79
C THR A 95 -1.34 -19.01 11.19
N MET A 96 -1.07 -17.83 11.76
CA MET A 96 -0.57 -17.69 13.13
C MET A 96 -1.56 -18.23 14.16
N LEU A 97 -2.87 -17.98 13.97
CA LEU A 97 -3.91 -18.50 14.85
C LEU A 97 -4.03 -20.04 14.78
N ALA A 98 -3.92 -20.62 13.59
CA ALA A 98 -4.07 -22.05 13.38
C ALA A 98 -2.84 -22.86 13.83
N THR A 99 -1.65 -22.29 13.70
CA THR A 99 -0.39 -23.01 13.92
C THR A 99 0.34 -22.62 15.20
N GLY A 100 0.08 -21.43 15.74
CA GLY A 100 0.86 -20.86 16.84
C GLY A 100 2.32 -20.54 16.46
N PHE A 101 2.66 -20.51 15.17
CA PHE A 101 4.00 -20.16 14.69
C PHE A 101 4.05 -18.75 14.08
N PRO A 102 5.14 -18.00 14.31
CA PRO A 102 5.30 -16.66 13.76
C PRO A 102 5.51 -16.69 12.24
N VAL A 103 4.72 -15.90 11.53
CA VAL A 103 4.95 -15.59 10.12
C VAL A 103 5.95 -14.44 10.01
N GLN A 104 6.94 -14.59 9.15
CA GLN A 104 7.97 -13.57 8.91
C GLN A 104 7.44 -12.51 7.95
N ILE A 105 7.66 -11.24 8.30
CA ILE A 105 7.34 -10.11 7.44
C ILE A 105 8.25 -10.09 6.20
N LYS A 106 7.75 -9.51 5.10
CA LYS A 106 8.51 -9.30 3.87
C LYS A 106 8.87 -7.83 3.73
N PRO A 107 10.04 -7.48 3.16
CA PRO A 107 10.41 -6.08 2.90
C PRO A 107 9.45 -5.34 1.96
N THR A 108 8.68 -6.08 1.17
CA THR A 108 7.71 -5.55 0.19
C THR A 108 6.34 -5.27 0.80
N ASP A 109 6.11 -5.63 2.06
CA ASP A 109 4.80 -5.46 2.67
C ASP A 109 4.48 -3.97 2.89
N ASP A 110 3.22 -3.60 2.69
CA ASP A 110 2.71 -2.33 3.23
C ASP A 110 2.47 -2.51 4.73
N HIS A 111 3.52 -2.24 5.50
CA HIS A 111 3.51 -2.40 6.96
C HIS A 111 2.41 -1.58 7.64
N LYS A 112 1.99 -0.45 7.05
CA LYS A 112 0.90 0.36 7.61
C LYS A 112 -0.44 -0.36 7.46
N ILE A 113 -0.70 -0.96 6.30
CA ILE A 113 -1.92 -1.75 6.06
C ILE A 113 -1.93 -3.00 6.93
N HIS A 114 -0.79 -3.71 7.04
CA HIS A 114 -0.68 -4.90 7.87
C HIS A 114 -1.00 -4.60 9.35
N ILE A 115 -0.42 -3.53 9.90
CA ILE A 115 -0.72 -3.04 11.24
C ILE A 115 -2.21 -2.70 11.40
N GLN A 116 -2.82 -2.04 10.41
CA GLN A 116 -4.24 -1.69 10.44
C GLN A 116 -5.13 -2.94 10.51
N VAL A 117 -4.82 -3.98 9.73
CA VAL A 117 -5.57 -5.24 9.73
C VAL A 117 -5.40 -5.99 11.06
N LEU A 118 -4.21 -5.99 11.66
CA LEU A 118 -3.99 -6.54 13.01
C LEU A 118 -4.88 -5.85 14.06
N PHE A 119 -5.03 -4.53 13.99
CA PHE A 119 -5.93 -3.80 14.89
C PHE A 119 -7.41 -4.14 14.66
N GLN A 120 -7.83 -4.21 13.39
CA GLN A 120 -9.20 -4.59 13.05
C GLN A 120 -9.52 -6.02 13.53
N PHE A 121 -8.57 -6.94 13.38
CA PHE A 121 -8.69 -8.29 13.90
C PHE A 121 -8.87 -8.30 15.43
N ASN A 122 -7.99 -7.63 16.18
CA ASN A 122 -8.08 -7.58 17.64
C ASN A 122 -9.40 -6.95 18.10
N GLN A 123 -9.83 -5.85 17.46
CA GLN A 123 -11.11 -5.23 17.76
C GLN A 123 -12.28 -6.18 17.50
N ALA A 124 -12.28 -6.89 16.37
CA ALA A 124 -13.32 -7.86 16.03
C ALA A 124 -13.34 -9.05 17.00
N ALA A 125 -12.17 -9.56 17.41
CA ALA A 125 -12.06 -10.63 18.40
C ALA A 125 -12.65 -10.21 19.76
N GLN A 126 -12.35 -9.00 20.21
CA GLN A 126 -12.91 -8.42 21.44
C GLN A 126 -14.44 -8.26 21.35
N GLN A 127 -14.94 -7.71 20.23
CA GLN A 127 -16.39 -7.54 20.02
C GLN A 127 -17.14 -8.88 20.01
N ARG A 128 -16.53 -9.93 19.42
CA ARG A 128 -17.11 -11.28 19.36
C ARG A 128 -16.94 -12.05 20.67
N GLN A 129 -16.24 -11.50 21.66
CA GLN A 129 -15.84 -12.20 22.88
C GLN A 129 -15.15 -13.54 22.57
N GLN A 130 -14.43 -13.60 21.44
CA GLN A 130 -13.81 -14.82 20.97
C GLN A 130 -12.53 -15.07 21.80
N PRO A 131 -12.41 -16.21 22.49
CA PRO A 131 -11.17 -16.54 23.17
C PRO A 131 -10.09 -16.79 22.11
N VAL A 132 -9.03 -16.00 22.16
CA VAL A 132 -7.82 -16.21 21.34
C VAL A 132 -6.82 -16.96 22.21
N ASP A 133 -6.23 -18.03 21.65
CA ASP A 133 -5.23 -18.82 22.36
C ASP A 133 -4.04 -17.94 22.81
N PRO A 134 -3.55 -18.08 24.06
CA PRO A 134 -2.45 -17.26 24.57
C PRO A 134 -1.15 -17.34 23.76
N ALA A 135 -0.83 -18.51 23.18
CA ALA A 135 0.36 -18.66 22.34
C ALA A 135 0.18 -17.86 21.04
N SER A 136 -1.00 -17.92 20.44
CA SER A 136 -1.34 -17.14 19.24
C SER A 136 -1.32 -15.64 19.50
N VAL A 137 -1.76 -15.17 20.68
CA VAL A 137 -1.64 -13.76 21.08
C VAL A 137 -0.18 -13.32 21.14
N GLN A 138 0.69 -14.13 21.75
CA GLN A 138 2.11 -13.81 21.86
C GLN A 138 2.77 -13.69 20.48
N VAL A 139 2.41 -14.58 19.57
CA VAL A 139 2.92 -14.58 18.18
C VAL A 139 2.41 -13.37 17.40
N LEU A 140 1.12 -13.05 17.48
CA LEU A 140 0.55 -11.87 16.82
C LEU A 140 1.19 -10.57 17.32
N MET A 141 1.48 -10.47 18.62
CA MET A 141 2.17 -9.31 19.19
C MET A 141 3.62 -9.20 18.73
N ALA A 142 4.34 -10.32 18.62
CA ALA A 142 5.70 -10.33 18.07
C ALA A 142 5.72 -9.89 16.59
N HIS A 143 4.76 -10.38 15.80
CA HIS A 143 4.60 -10.03 14.41
C HIS A 143 4.21 -8.54 14.22
N LEU A 144 3.30 -8.01 15.04
CA LEU A 144 3.01 -6.57 15.09
C LEU A 144 4.28 -5.74 15.36
N GLN A 145 5.12 -6.19 16.29
CA GLN A 145 6.37 -5.50 16.63
C GLN A 145 7.37 -5.47 15.46
N GLN A 146 7.41 -6.53 14.64
CA GLN A 146 8.24 -6.57 13.43
C GLN A 146 7.78 -5.52 12.41
N HIS A 147 6.46 -5.41 12.14
CA HIS A 147 5.93 -4.38 11.26
C HIS A 147 6.17 -2.96 11.78
N LEU A 148 6.06 -2.73 13.09
CA LEU A 148 6.34 -1.42 13.67
C LEU A 148 7.81 -0.99 13.51
N GLN A 149 8.74 -1.94 13.67
CA GLN A 149 10.17 -1.69 13.46
C GLN A 149 10.46 -1.39 11.98
N ALA A 150 9.88 -2.16 11.07
CA ALA A 150 10.06 -1.94 9.65
C ALA A 150 9.40 -0.63 9.18
N LEU A 151 8.22 -0.31 9.70
CA LEU A 151 7.55 0.98 9.46
C LEU A 151 8.38 2.16 9.99
N GLU A 152 9.06 2.02 11.13
CA GLU A 152 9.90 3.10 11.68
C GLU A 152 11.06 3.49 10.74
N GLN A 153 11.59 2.53 9.98
CA GLN A 153 12.66 2.77 9.01
C GLN A 153 12.19 3.63 7.82
N VAL A 154 10.92 3.51 7.43
CA VAL A 154 10.35 4.17 6.23
C VAL A 154 9.47 5.38 6.56
N ASP A 155 8.74 5.35 7.67
CA ASP A 155 7.87 6.41 8.18
C ASP A 155 7.89 6.46 9.73
N PRO A 156 8.93 7.09 10.32
CA PRO A 156 9.09 7.16 11.77
C PRO A 156 8.00 7.99 12.45
N ASN A 157 7.39 8.95 11.75
CA ASN A 157 6.34 9.79 12.33
C ASN A 157 5.06 8.99 12.54
N THR A 158 4.63 8.26 11.51
CA THR A 158 3.48 7.36 11.61
C THR A 158 3.74 6.23 12.60
N SER A 159 4.94 5.62 12.58
CA SER A 159 5.29 4.58 13.56
C SER A 159 5.17 5.07 15.00
N ARG A 160 5.73 6.24 15.33
CA ARG A 160 5.61 6.84 16.68
C ARG A 160 4.17 7.14 17.08
N ALA A 161 3.34 7.62 16.16
CA ALA A 161 1.93 7.89 16.41
C ALA A 161 1.18 6.59 16.76
N ILE A 162 1.41 5.51 16.00
CA ILE A 162 0.81 4.20 16.25
C ILE A 162 1.30 3.62 17.58
N GLN A 163 2.60 3.68 17.86
CA GLN A 163 3.16 3.20 19.13
C GLN A 163 2.57 3.95 20.33
N LYS A 164 2.29 5.25 20.20
CA LYS A 164 1.59 6.01 21.23
C LYS A 164 0.17 5.49 21.43
N GLN A 165 -0.58 5.31 20.34
CA GLN A 165 -1.94 4.77 20.40
C GLN A 165 -1.99 3.38 21.07
N LEU A 166 -1.00 2.52 20.81
CA LEU A 166 -0.86 1.22 21.47
C LEU A 166 -0.69 1.34 22.98
N ARG A 167 0.21 2.24 23.43
CA ARG A 167 0.42 2.49 24.87
C ARG A 167 -0.85 3.02 25.52
N ASP A 168 -1.48 4.01 24.91
CA ASP A 168 -2.72 4.63 25.42
C ASP A 168 -3.84 3.57 25.54
N ALA A 169 -3.99 2.68 24.56
CA ALA A 169 -4.97 1.59 24.60
C ALA A 169 -4.66 0.56 25.70
N ALA A 170 -3.39 0.16 25.85
CA ALA A 170 -2.97 -0.78 26.89
C ALA A 170 -3.22 -0.21 28.30
N GLU A 171 -2.93 1.08 28.51
CA GLU A 171 -3.23 1.77 29.77
C GLU A 171 -4.73 1.80 30.08
N GLN A 172 -5.58 2.02 29.07
CA GLN A 172 -7.03 1.99 29.25
C GLN A 172 -7.53 0.59 29.63
N GLN A 173 -7.04 -0.46 28.97
CA GLN A 173 -7.38 -1.84 29.32
C GLN A 173 -6.94 -2.22 30.73
N ALA A 174 -5.72 -1.82 31.13
CA ALA A 174 -5.22 -2.07 32.49
C ALA A 174 -6.08 -1.37 33.56
N LYS A 175 -6.49 -0.13 33.32
CA LYS A 175 -7.40 0.62 34.22
C LYS A 175 -8.76 -0.07 34.32
N GLN A 176 -9.30 -0.58 33.22
CA GLN A 176 -10.57 -1.32 33.21
C GLN A 176 -10.48 -2.62 34.02
N GLN A 177 -9.39 -3.38 33.86
CA GLN A 177 -9.17 -4.60 34.67
C GLN A 177 -9.02 -4.29 36.17
N GLN A 178 -8.31 -3.22 36.54
CA GLN A 178 -8.19 -2.81 37.94
C GLN A 178 -9.54 -2.42 38.56
N GLN A 179 -10.41 -1.73 37.81
CA GLN A 179 -11.76 -1.41 38.28
C GLN A 179 -12.63 -2.65 38.48
N ILE A 180 -12.52 -3.65 37.59
CA ILE A 180 -13.23 -4.93 37.72
C ILE A 180 -12.74 -5.73 38.94
N MET A 181 -11.43 -5.75 39.19
CA MET A 181 -10.86 -6.42 40.37
C MET A 181 -11.23 -5.75 41.70
N GLN A 182 -11.34 -4.42 41.72
CA GLN A 182 -11.75 -3.68 42.93
C GLN A 182 -13.27 -3.75 43.21
N ALA A 183 -14.07 -4.14 42.23
CA ALA A 183 -15.53 -4.27 42.36
C ALA A 183 -16.01 -5.67 42.79
N GLN A 184 -15.12 -6.65 43.00
CA GLN A 184 -15.52 -7.97 43.50
C GLN A 184 -15.87 -7.90 45.01
N PRO A 185 -17.12 -8.20 45.42
CA PRO A 185 -17.50 -8.19 46.83
C PRO A 185 -16.76 -9.30 47.57
N GLN A 186 -16.22 -8.97 48.75
CA GLN A 186 -15.69 -9.98 49.66
C GLN A 186 -16.78 -11.01 49.98
N PRO A 187 -16.52 -12.33 49.86
CA PRO A 187 -17.48 -13.35 50.23
C PRO A 187 -17.82 -13.20 51.72
N GLN A 188 -19.09 -12.90 52.01
CA GLN A 188 -19.60 -12.89 53.38
C GLN A 188 -19.48 -14.30 53.95
N VAL A 189 -18.62 -14.43 54.97
CA VAL A 189 -18.50 -15.64 55.78
C VAL A 189 -19.74 -15.71 56.68
N ILE A 190 -20.50 -16.79 56.55
CA ILE A 190 -21.64 -17.15 57.42
C ILE A 190 -21.11 -17.92 58.63
#